data_AF-A0A5B2Z5Z2-F1
#
_entry.id   AF-A0A5B2Z5Z2-F1
#
_cell.length_a   1.000
_cell.length_b   1.000
_cell.length_c   1.000
_cell.angle_alpha   90.00
_cell.angle_beta   90.00
_cell.angle_gamma   90.00
#
_symmetry.space_group_name_H-M   'P 1'
#
loop_
_entity.id
_entity.type
_entity.pdbx_description
1 polymer ?
#
loop_
_entity_poly.entity_id
_entity_poly.type
_entity_poly.pdbx_seq_one_letter_code
_entity_poly.pdbx_strand_id
1 'polypeptide(L)' 'MTKQNKQKDDDKYFLKYHYDSTLVIGDNNLKENVEVLIGNDALYCAYHNSHKSDKHCEHIKFALTLNELSKLREVGKLW' A
#
# COMPACT_ATOMS: atom_id res chain seq x y z
N MET A 1 -9.29 -21.85 10.51
CA MET A 1 -8.20 -21.86 9.50
C MET A 1 -8.76 -21.28 8.21
N THR A 2 -8.69 -19.96 8.05
CA THR A 2 -9.29 -19.28 6.91
C THR A 2 -8.23 -19.14 5.82
N LYS A 3 -8.36 -19.96 4.78
CA LYS A 3 -7.62 -19.83 3.53
C LYS A 3 -8.10 -18.56 2.81
N GLN A 4 -7.21 -17.59 2.61
CA GLN A 4 -7.36 -16.55 1.58
C GLN A 4 -6.03 -16.53 0.80
N ASN A 5 -5.94 -17.19 -0.35
CA ASN A 5 -6.47 -16.84 -1.68
C ASN A 5 -5.41 -16.04 -2.48
N LYS A 6 -4.79 -16.73 -3.44
CA LYS A 6 -3.98 -16.23 -4.58
C LYS A 6 -2.75 -15.35 -4.28
N GLN A 7 -1.69 -15.98 -3.77
CA GLN A 7 -0.31 -15.57 -4.12
C GLN A 7 0.01 -16.05 -5.54
N LYS A 8 -0.48 -15.37 -6.57
CA LYS A 8 -0.09 -15.65 -7.96
C LYS A 8 -0.07 -14.35 -8.77
N ASP A 9 0.97 -13.57 -8.49
CA ASP A 9 1.66 -12.54 -9.33
C ASP A 9 2.63 -11.65 -8.50
N ASP A 10 2.71 -11.89 -7.18
CA ASP A 10 2.96 -10.87 -6.15
C ASP A 10 4.37 -10.85 -5.53
N ASP A 11 5.40 -11.45 -6.15
CA ASP A 11 6.75 -11.51 -5.54
C ASP A 11 7.52 -10.18 -5.59
N LYS A 12 6.97 -9.11 -6.18
CA LYS A 12 7.65 -7.81 -6.22
C LYS A 12 7.46 -7.01 -4.94
N TYR A 13 6.26 -7.04 -4.37
CA TYR A 13 5.86 -6.20 -3.25
C TYR A 13 5.09 -7.03 -2.23
N PHE A 14 5.36 -6.81 -0.95
CA PHE A 14 4.58 -7.43 0.12
C PHE A 14 4.34 -6.44 1.25
N LEU A 15 3.19 -6.53 1.92
CA LEU A 15 2.93 -5.74 3.12
C LEU A 15 3.74 -6.30 4.28
N LYS A 16 4.67 -5.51 4.80
CA LYS A 16 5.52 -5.89 5.94
C LYS A 16 4.90 -5.47 7.28
N TYR A 17 4.44 -4.23 7.37
CA TYR A 17 3.78 -3.68 8.56
C TYR A 17 2.63 -2.75 8.20
N HIS A 18 1.64 -2.66 9.09
CA HIS A 18 0.50 -1.76 8.99
C HIS A 18 0.33 -1.01 10.33
N TYR A 19 0.38 0.32 10.27
CA TYR A 19 0.11 1.24 11.37
C TYR A 19 -1.09 2.13 11.03
N ASP A 20 -1.65 2.84 12.00
CA ASP A 20 -2.86 3.66 11.84
C ASP A 20 -2.84 4.65 10.67
N SER A 21 -1.66 5.14 10.27
CA SER A 21 -1.52 6.10 9.15
C SER A 21 -0.35 5.78 8.22
N THR A 22 0.20 4.55 8.30
CA THR A 22 1.37 4.16 7.50
C THR A 22 1.31 2.69 7.12
N LEU A 23 1.59 2.39 5.86
CA LEU A 23 1.86 1.05 5.35
C LEU A 23 3.34 0.93 5.05
N VAL A 24 3.97 -0.14 5.52
CA VAL A 24 5.36 -0.47 5.18
C VAL A 24 5.33 -1.60 4.17
N ILE A 25 5.72 -1.30 2.94
CA ILE A 25 5.76 -2.24 1.82
C ILE A 25 7.21 -2.68 1.63
N GLY A 26 7.49 -3.98 1.68
CA GLY A 26 8.77 -4.51 1.23
C GLY A 26 8.80 -4.57 -0.29
N ASP A 27 9.82 -3.98 -0.91
CA ASP A 27 10.11 -4.11 -2.35
C ASP A 27 11.27 -5.08 -2.53
N ASN A 28 11.01 -6.23 -3.15
CA ASN A 28 12.02 -7.27 -3.38
C ASN A 28 13.03 -6.90 -4.48
N ASN A 29 12.67 -6.00 -5.41
CA ASN A 29 13.59 -5.51 -6.44
C ASN A 29 14.59 -4.52 -5.84
N LEU A 30 14.11 -3.61 -5.00
CA LEU A 30 14.97 -2.63 -4.31
C LEU A 30 15.70 -3.27 -3.11
N LYS A 31 15.17 -4.37 -2.56
CA LYS A 31 15.58 -4.95 -1.28
C LYS A 31 15.47 -3.96 -0.12
N GLU A 32 14.49 -3.06 -0.22
CA GLU A 32 14.24 -2.00 0.73
C GLU A 32 12.79 -2.03 1.22
N ASN A 33 12.53 -1.33 2.33
CA ASN A 33 11.17 -1.11 2.81
C ASN A 33 10.76 0.32 2.44
N VAL A 34 9.60 0.44 1.83
CA VAL A 34 9.01 1.70 1.40
C VAL A 34 7.82 2.04 2.26
N GLU A 35 7.82 3.24 2.81
CA GLU A 35 6.71 3.76 3.58
C GLU A 35 5.70 4.44 2.65
N VAL A 36 4.44 4.01 2.76
CA VAL A 36 3.29 4.66 2.17
C VAL A 36 2.44 5.25 3.29
N LEU A 37 2.43 6.57 3.37
CA LEU A 37 1.63 7.33 4.32
C LEU A 37 0.18 7.41 3.86
N ILE A 38 -0.73 7.22 4.80
CA ILE A 38 -2.17 7.32 4.61
C ILE A 38 -2.63 8.65 5.24
N GLY A 39 -2.88 9.65 4.39
CA GLY A 39 -3.58 10.88 4.77
C GLY A 39 -5.10 10.74 4.62
N ASN A 40 -5.84 11.75 5.09
CA ASN A 40 -7.31 11.77 5.07
C ASN A 40 -7.96 11.54 3.69
N ASP A 41 -7.24 11.80 2.60
CA ASP A 41 -7.74 11.65 1.22
C ASP A 41 -6.68 11.13 0.22
N ALA A 42 -5.43 11.02 0.66
CA ALA A 42 -4.30 10.77 -0.19
C ALA A 42 -3.38 9.71 0.39
N LEU A 43 -2.86 8.86 -0.49
CA LEU A 43 -1.69 8.04 -0.21
C LEU A 43 -0.44 8.80 -0.67
N TYR A 44 0.64 8.68 0.07
CA TYR A 44 1.92 9.28 -0.27
C TYR A 44 3.03 8.25 -0.13
N CYS A 45 3.80 8.04 -1.18
CA CYS A 45 4.97 7.15 -1.17
C CYS A 45 6.21 7.97 -0.86
N ALA A 46 6.85 7.68 0.29
CA ALA A 46 8.05 8.39 0.73
C ALA A 46 9.23 8.16 -0.22
N TYR A 47 9.35 6.97 -0.82
CA TYR A 47 10.45 6.63 -1.71
C TYR A 47 10.45 7.40 -3.03
N HIS A 48 9.27 7.54 -3.66
CA HIS A 48 9.13 8.29 -4.92
C HIS A 48 8.77 9.76 -4.71
N ASN A 49 8.61 10.21 -3.46
CA ASN A 49 8.07 11.54 -3.12
C ASN A 49 6.80 11.88 -3.94
N SER A 50 5.90 10.90 -4.08
CA SER A 50 4.74 10.97 -4.96
C SER A 50 3.43 10.78 -4.19
N HIS A 51 2.40 11.50 -4.62
CA HIS A 51 1.06 11.45 -4.03
C HIS A 51 0.12 10.58 -4.88
N LYS A 52 -1.06 10.23 -4.34
CA LYS A 52 -2.13 9.46 -5.01
C LYS A 52 -2.49 9.96 -6.42
N SER A 53 -2.26 11.24 -6.71
CA SER A 53 -2.43 11.86 -8.02
C SER A 53 -1.46 11.31 -9.08
N ASP A 54 -0.32 10.80 -8.65
CA ASP A 54 0.69 10.17 -9.48
C ASP A 54 0.34 8.70 -9.67
N LYS A 55 -0.48 8.44 -10.70
CA LYS A 55 -0.89 7.10 -11.15
C LYS A 55 0.28 6.20 -11.57
N HIS A 56 1.52 6.66 -11.45
CA HIS A 56 2.73 5.94 -11.84
C HIS A 56 3.44 5.24 -10.69
N CYS A 57 3.16 5.55 -9.42
CA CYS A 57 3.86 4.90 -8.31
C CYS A 57 3.36 3.46 -8.07
N GLU A 58 4.22 2.47 -8.31
CA GLU A 58 3.89 1.05 -8.12
C GLU A 58 3.61 0.70 -6.66
N HIS A 59 4.31 1.31 -5.70
CA HIS A 59 4.02 1.15 -4.27
C HIS A 59 2.62 1.63 -3.87
N ILE A 60 2.13 2.74 -4.44
CA ILE A 60 0.77 3.24 -4.19
C ILE A 60 -0.26 2.32 -4.84
N LYS A 61 0.01 1.81 -6.05
CA LYS A 61 -0.86 0.82 -6.72
C LYS A 61 -1.00 -0.44 -5.87
N PHE A 62 0.11 -0.97 -5.37
CA PHE A 62 0.09 -2.11 -4.46
C PHE A 62 -0.64 -1.78 -3.15
N ALA A 63 -0.39 -0.61 -2.54
CA ALA A 63 -1.12 -0.19 -1.35
C ALA A 63 -2.65 -0.21 -1.58
N LEU A 64 -3.12 0.30 -2.73
CA LEU A 64 -4.53 0.32 -3.12
C LEU A 64 -5.15 -1.07 -3.35
N THR A 65 -4.36 -2.11 -3.63
CA THR A 65 -4.88 -3.48 -3.76
C THR A 65 -5.00 -4.19 -2.40
N LEU A 66 -4.38 -3.65 -1.34
CA LEU A 66 -4.48 -4.21 0.00
C LEU A 66 -5.88 -3.98 0.57
N ASN A 67 -6.51 -5.07 1.01
CA ASN A 67 -7.85 -5.06 1.59
C ASN A 67 -7.94 -4.21 2.89
N GLU A 68 -6.80 -3.88 3.49
CA GLU A 68 -6.70 -2.99 4.64
C GLU A 68 -7.09 -1.53 4.29
N LEU A 69 -6.86 -1.08 3.05
CA LEU A 69 -7.35 0.23 2.59
C LEU A 69 -8.84 0.21 2.22
N SER A 70 -9.41 -0.96 1.89
CA SER A 70 -10.86 -1.09 1.65
C SER A 70 -11.67 -0.68 2.89
N LYS A 71 -11.20 -1.04 4.09
CA LYS A 71 -11.84 -0.63 5.36
C LYS A 71 -11.78 0.88 5.58
N LEU A 72 -10.66 1.52 5.20
CA LEU A 72 -10.50 2.97 5.29
C LEU A 72 -11.39 3.71 4.29
N ARG A 73 -11.65 3.10 3.13
CA ARG A 73 -12.61 3.58 2.14
C ARG A 73 -14.05 3.50 2.64
N GLU A 74 -14.41 2.42 3.35
CA GLU A 74 -15.74 2.25 3.95
C GLU A 74 -16.03 3.25 5.07
N VAL A 75 -15.01 3.69 5.82
CA VAL A 75 -15.17 4.73 6.87
C VAL A 75 -14.96 6.16 6.37
N GLY A 76 -14.84 6.37 5.05
CA GLY A 76 -14.73 7.71 4.46
C GLY A 76 -13.40 8.43 4.71
N LYS A 77 -12.32 7.69 5.00
CA LYS A 77 -10.95 8.23 5.15
C LYS A 77 -10.09 8.10 3.89
N LEU A 78 -10.66 7.58 2.80
CA LEU A 78 -9.97 7.46 1.53
C LEU A 78 -11.01 7.50 0.40
N TRP A 79 -11.07 8.59 -0.36
CA TRP A 79 -12.13 8.80 -1.36
C TRP A 79 -11.64 8.29 -2.73
#